data_AF-A0A420FUT9-F1
#
_entry.id   AF-A0A420FUT9-F1
#
_cell.length_a   1.000
_cell.length_b   1.000
_cell.length_c   1.000
_cell.angle_alpha   90.00
_cell.angle_beta   90.00
_cell.angle_gamma   90.00
#
_symmetry.space_group_name_H-M   'P 1'
#
loop_
_entity.id
_entity.type
_entity.pdbx_description
1 polymer ?
#
loop_
_entity_poly.entity_id
_entity_poly.type
_entity_poly.pdbx_seq_one_letter_code
_entity_poly.pdbx_strand_id
1 'polypeptide(L)'
;MERERAVNPMAPNATPLDESFIKQEMAFGLEAEAKVSELVVSLYQQKLTYGEFAQRRYAIGKEAVTAGRQYQEARMLQDQARQLQAQQLANQQFANSINAWANYMQAVNARQPQTVHLTSPSVHCTSTSLGNTVNTNCN
;
A
#
# COMPACT_ATOMS: atom_id res chain seq x y z
N MET A 1 14.10 -3.69 4.99
CA MET A 1 14.05 -3.33 3.56
C MET A 1 15.31 -2.64 3.03
N GLU A 2 16.23 -2.15 3.89
CA GLU A 2 17.58 -1.75 3.41
C GLU A 2 18.33 -2.88 2.70
N ARG A 3 18.02 -4.15 3.03
CA ARG A 3 18.60 -5.33 2.37
C ARG A 3 18.24 -5.50 0.90
N GLU A 4 17.07 -5.04 0.44
CA GLU A 4 16.71 -5.09 -1.00
C GLU A 4 17.32 -3.93 -1.78
N ARG A 5 17.54 -2.78 -1.14
CA ARG A 5 18.24 -1.62 -1.73
C ARG A 5 19.77 -1.79 -1.80
N ALA A 6 20.34 -2.74 -1.07
CA ALA A 6 21.78 -3.03 -1.08
C ALA A 6 22.26 -3.78 -2.32
N VAL A 7 21.34 -4.43 -3.05
CA VAL A 7 21.65 -5.09 -4.32
C VAL A 7 21.33 -4.12 -5.44
N ASN A 8 22.34 -3.71 -6.22
CA ASN A 8 22.08 -2.98 -7.45
C ASN A 8 21.32 -3.94 -8.39
N PRO A 9 20.04 -3.67 -8.73
CA PRO A 9 19.29 -4.54 -9.61
C PRO A 9 19.75 -4.41 -11.07
N MET A 10 20.60 -3.42 -11.38
CA MET A 10 21.14 -3.21 -12.72
C MET A 10 22.39 -4.07 -12.94
N ALA A 11 22.33 -4.92 -13.97
CA ALA A 11 23.50 -5.63 -14.45
C ALA A 11 24.54 -4.64 -15.01
N PRO A 12 25.86 -4.92 -14.89
CA PRO A 12 26.91 -4.01 -15.38
C PRO A 12 26.88 -3.74 -16.90
N ASN A 13 26.14 -4.56 -17.64
CA ASN A 13 25.96 -4.51 -19.09
C ASN A 13 24.51 -4.19 -19.50
N ALA A 14 23.69 -3.67 -18.58
CA ALA A 14 22.30 -3.31 -18.89
C ALA A 14 22.27 -2.24 -20.00
N THR A 15 21.40 -2.44 -20.99
CA THR A 15 21.14 -1.39 -21.98
C THR A 15 20.32 -0.27 -21.33
N PRO A 16 20.31 0.96 -21.89
CA PRO A 16 19.44 2.03 -21.39
C PRO A 16 17.95 1.65 -21.35
N LEU A 17 17.52 0.74 -22.23
CA LEU A 17 16.17 0.19 -22.26
C LEU A 17 15.92 -0.78 -21.09
N ASP A 18 16.92 -1.59 -20.73
CA ASP A 18 16.82 -2.49 -19.57
C ASP A 18 16.79 -1.69 -18.27
N GLU A 19 17.57 -0.61 -18.18
CA GLU A 19 17.55 0.28 -17.03
C GLU A 19 16.19 0.93 -16.80
N SER A 20 15.59 1.48 -17.86
CA SER A 20 14.27 2.12 -17.77
C SER A 20 13.21 1.10 -17.37
N PHE A 21 13.32 -0.12 -17.88
CA PHE A 21 12.43 -1.22 -17.53
C PHE A 21 12.51 -1.57 -16.04
N ILE A 22 13.72 -1.82 -15.54
CA ILE A 22 13.97 -2.17 -14.12
C ILE A 22 13.51 -1.04 -13.20
N LYS A 23 13.78 0.23 -13.56
CA LYS A 23 13.31 1.40 -12.81
C LYS A 23 11.79 1.45 -12.73
N GLN A 24 11.11 1.18 -13.84
CA GLN A 24 9.65 1.19 -13.88
C GLN A 24 9.03 0.07 -13.04
N GLU A 25 9.61 -1.13 -13.08
CA GLU A 25 9.15 -2.27 -12.28
C GLU A 25 9.30 -2.00 -10.77
N MET A 26 10.44 -1.44 -10.36
CA MET A 26 10.64 -1.01 -8.96
C MET A 26 9.67 0.09 -8.54
N ALA A 27 9.35 1.03 -9.44
CA ALA A 27 8.44 2.13 -9.14
C ALA A 27 7.05 1.63 -8.73
N PHE A 28 6.55 0.54 -9.32
CA PHE A 28 5.26 -0.05 -8.92
C PHE A 28 5.26 -0.53 -7.46
N GLY A 29 6.35 -1.18 -7.02
CA GLY A 29 6.50 -1.66 -5.65
C GLY A 29 6.64 -0.52 -4.65
N LEU A 30 7.48 0.47 -4.97
CA LEU A 30 7.69 1.65 -4.12
C LEU A 30 6.41 2.48 -3.97
N GLU A 31 5.66 2.65 -5.06
CA GLU A 31 4.38 3.35 -5.03
C GLU A 31 3.37 2.60 -4.16
N ALA A 32 3.28 1.27 -4.29
CA ALA A 32 2.42 0.47 -3.43
C ALA A 32 2.77 0.62 -1.94
N GLU A 33 4.06 0.61 -1.62
CA GLU A 33 4.55 0.83 -0.25
C GLU A 33 4.18 2.22 0.29
N ALA A 34 4.34 3.26 -0.54
CA ALA A 34 3.98 4.63 -0.19
C ALA A 34 2.48 4.74 0.10
N LYS A 35 1.62 4.22 -0.79
CA LYS A 35 0.16 4.20 -0.60
C LYS A 35 -0.23 3.46 0.69
N VAL A 36 0.38 2.31 0.97
CA VAL A 36 0.12 1.57 2.22
C VAL A 36 0.56 2.35 3.44
N SER A 37 1.70 3.05 3.38
CA SER A 37 2.17 3.91 4.47
C SER A 37 1.19 5.04 4.78
N GLU A 38 0.62 5.68 3.75
CA GLU A 38 -0.43 6.68 3.94
C GLU A 38 -1.70 6.10 4.58
N LEU A 39 -2.12 4.89 4.17
CA LEU A 39 -3.25 4.20 4.81
C LEU A 39 -2.99 3.91 6.29
N VAL A 40 -1.76 3.54 6.65
CA VAL A 40 -1.38 3.33 8.05
C VAL A 40 -1.56 4.62 8.84
N VAL A 41 -1.09 5.76 8.33
CA VAL A 41 -1.30 7.06 8.98
C VAL A 41 -2.80 7.37 9.14
N SER A 42 -3.60 7.19 8.09
CA SER A 42 -5.05 7.43 8.17
C SER A 42 -5.77 6.48 9.14
N LEU A 43 -5.31 5.23 9.27
CA LEU A 43 -5.82 4.29 10.27
C LEU A 43 -5.51 4.77 11.69
N TYR A 44 -4.27 5.22 11.95
CA TYR A 44 -3.89 5.79 13.25
C TYR A 44 -4.66 7.07 13.59
N GLN A 45 -4.96 7.89 12.58
CA GLN A 45 -5.82 9.07 12.73
C GLN A 45 -7.31 8.73 12.85
N GLN A 46 -7.68 7.45 12.88
CA GLN A 46 -9.07 6.97 12.94
C GLN A 46 -9.94 7.50 11.79
N LYS A 47 -9.33 7.80 10.64
CA LYS A 47 -10.02 8.22 9.41
C LYS A 47 -10.43 7.04 8.54
N LEU A 48 -9.91 5.85 8.86
CA LEU A 48 -10.22 4.58 8.23
C LEU A 48 -10.60 3.56 9.30
N THR A 49 -11.51 2.65 8.95
CA THR A 49 -11.71 1.43 9.73
C THR A 49 -10.61 0.41 9.38
N TYR A 50 -10.38 -0.57 10.28
CA TYR A 50 -9.44 -1.65 9.99
C TYR A 50 -9.86 -2.48 8.76
N GLY A 51 -11.16 -2.68 8.55
CA GLY A 51 -11.69 -3.39 7.38
C GLY A 51 -11.39 -2.66 6.08
N GLU A 52 -11.60 -1.33 6.04
CA GLU A 52 -11.26 -0.51 4.87
C GLU A 52 -9.75 -0.51 4.61
N PHE A 53 -8.93 -0.38 5.67
CA PHE A 53 -7.48 -0.50 5.57
C PHE A 53 -7.05 -1.83 4.93
N ALA A 54 -7.56 -2.96 5.45
CA ALA A 54 -7.18 -4.28 4.98
C ALA A 54 -7.57 -4.50 3.51
N GLN A 55 -8.79 -4.11 3.13
CA GLN A 55 -9.27 -4.20 1.76
C GLN A 55 -8.41 -3.36 0.80
N ARG A 56 -8.09 -2.12 1.19
CA ARG A 56 -7.30 -1.20 0.37
C ARG A 56 -5.86 -1.66 0.22
N ARG A 57 -5.22 -2.09 1.31
CA ARG A 57 -3.87 -2.66 1.28
C ARG A 57 -3.79 -3.86 0.33
N TYR A 58 -4.78 -4.75 0.37
CA TYR A 58 -4.84 -5.88 -0.56
C TYR A 58 -4.98 -5.44 -2.02
N ALA A 59 -5.88 -4.49 -2.29
CA ALA A 59 -6.09 -3.97 -3.64
C ALA A 59 -4.83 -3.33 -4.22
N ILE A 60 -4.15 -2.48 -3.44
CA ILE A 60 -2.88 -1.84 -3.84
C ILE A 60 -1.82 -2.88 -4.19
N GLY A 61 -1.62 -3.88 -3.32
CA GLY A 61 -0.63 -4.93 -3.57
C GLY A 61 -0.95 -5.76 -4.82
N LYS A 62 -2.24 -6.10 -5.01
CA LYS A 62 -2.70 -6.81 -6.21
C LYS A 62 -2.45 -5.99 -7.48
N GLU A 63 -2.76 -4.69 -7.47
CA GLU A 63 -2.55 -3.79 -8.60
C GLU A 63 -1.06 -3.69 -8.96
N ALA A 64 -0.17 -3.52 -7.98
CA ALA A 64 1.27 -3.44 -8.23
C ALA A 64 1.84 -4.73 -8.83
N VAL A 65 1.46 -5.89 -8.30
CA VAL A 65 1.87 -7.19 -8.86
C VAL A 65 1.31 -7.38 -10.28
N THR A 66 0.07 -6.94 -10.53
CA THR A 66 -0.54 -7.02 -11.86
C THR A 66 0.19 -6.10 -12.85
N ALA A 67 0.50 -4.87 -12.46
CA ALA A 67 1.25 -3.92 -13.28
C ALA A 67 2.66 -4.43 -13.61
N GLY A 68 3.39 -4.96 -12.62
CA GLY A 68 4.69 -5.59 -12.84
C GLY A 68 4.63 -6.75 -13.84
N ARG A 69 3.64 -7.63 -13.70
CA ARG A 69 3.43 -8.74 -14.66
C ARG A 69 3.15 -8.25 -16.07
N GLN A 70 2.20 -7.34 -16.25
CA GLN A 70 1.85 -6.79 -17.57
C GLN A 70 3.04 -6.12 -18.24
N TYR A 71 3.88 -5.44 -17.44
CA TYR A 71 5.08 -4.78 -17.94
C TYR A 71 6.13 -5.81 -18.40
N GLN A 72 6.34 -6.89 -17.64
CA GLN A 72 7.17 -8.02 -18.07
C GLN A 72 6.64 -8.71 -19.34
N GLU A 73 5.33 -8.91 -19.44
CA GLU A 73 4.69 -9.45 -20.65
C GLU A 73 4.92 -8.55 -21.87
N ALA A 74 4.82 -7.23 -21.70
CA ALA A 74 5.10 -6.25 -22.76
C ALA A 74 6.55 -6.31 -23.25
N ARG A 75 7.52 -6.63 -22.37
CA ARG A 75 8.93 -6.80 -22.75
C ARG A 75 9.18 -8.04 -23.61
N MET A 76 8.36 -9.07 -23.48
CA MET A 76 8.49 -10.30 -24.27
C MET A 76 7.93 -10.17 -25.69
N LEU A 77 7.32 -9.03 -26.04
CA LEU A 77 6.85 -8.77 -27.40
C LEU A 77 8.04 -8.65 -28.36
N GLN A 78 8.03 -9.46 -29.42
CA GLN A 78 9.07 -9.43 -30.46
C GLN A 78 9.08 -8.13 -31.29
N ASP A 79 7.98 -7.39 -31.28
CA ASP A 79 7.78 -6.19 -32.08
C ASP A 79 8.02 -4.93 -31.25
N GLN A 80 9.07 -4.19 -31.60
CA GLN A 80 9.51 -2.99 -30.89
C GLN A 80 8.44 -1.88 -30.88
N ALA A 81 7.62 -1.76 -31.92
CA ALA A 81 6.55 -0.76 -31.97
C ALA A 81 5.44 -1.10 -30.96
N ARG A 82 5.08 -2.39 -30.86
CA ARG A 82 4.11 -2.86 -29.87
C ARG A 82 4.66 -2.78 -28.44
N GLN A 83 5.95 -3.03 -28.26
CA GLN A 83 6.61 -2.85 -26.96
C GLN A 83 6.54 -1.39 -26.50
N LEU A 84 6.87 -0.43 -27.38
CA LEU A 84 6.77 1.01 -27.07
C LEU A 84 5.34 1.45 -26.75
N GLN A 85 4.36 0.98 -27.54
CA GLN A 85 2.96 1.30 -27.30
C GLN A 85 2.46 0.75 -25.96
N ALA A 86 2.82 -0.50 -25.62
CA ALA A 86 2.47 -1.12 -24.36
C ALA A 86 3.11 -0.38 -23.16
N GLN A 87 4.36 0.05 -23.29
CA GLN A 87 5.02 0.87 -22.27
C GLN A 87 4.32 2.23 -22.08
N GLN A 88 3.96 2.92 -23.15
CA GLN A 88 3.23 4.19 -23.06
C GLN A 88 1.87 4.03 -22.37
N LEU A 89 1.13 2.97 -22.71
CA LEU A 89 -0.15 2.67 -22.09
C LEU A 89 0.01 2.36 -20.59
N ALA A 90 1.00 1.54 -20.23
CA ALA A 90 1.30 1.24 -18.82
C ALA A 90 1.65 2.51 -18.02
N ASN A 91 2.44 3.41 -18.60
CA ASN A 91 2.78 4.70 -17.97
C ASN A 91 1.54 5.58 -17.77
N GLN A 92 0.64 5.64 -18.75
CA GLN A 92 -0.62 6.39 -18.60
C GLN A 92 -1.51 5.78 -17.51
N GLN A 93 -1.64 4.45 -17.46
CA GLN A 93 -2.40 3.77 -16.42
C GLN A 93 -1.81 4.02 -15.03
N PHE A 94 -0.48 4.01 -14.92
CA PHE A 94 0.21 4.34 -13.67
C PHE A 94 -0.08 5.77 -13.21
N ALA A 95 0.05 6.76 -14.09
CA ALA A 95 -0.27 8.15 -13.78
C ALA A 95 -1.74 8.34 -13.37
N ASN A 96 -2.67 7.67 -14.05
CA ASN A 96 -4.08 7.68 -13.68
C ASN A 96 -4.31 7.06 -12.28
N SER A 97 -3.57 6.00 -11.94
CA SER A 97 -3.65 5.37 -10.61
C SER A 97 -3.18 6.30 -9.49
N ILE A 98 -2.18 7.16 -9.75
CA ILE A 98 -1.69 8.16 -8.78
C ILE A 98 -2.77 9.23 -8.57
N ASN A 99 -3.39 9.72 -9.64
CA ASN A 99 -4.46 10.71 -9.53
C ASN A 99 -5.69 10.16 -8.80
N ALA A 100 -6.10 8.93 -9.12
CA ALA A 100 -7.20 8.25 -8.42
C ALA A 100 -6.88 8.06 -6.93
N TRP A 101 -5.63 7.74 -6.63
CA TRP A 101 -5.15 7.62 -5.25
C TRP A 101 -5.19 8.95 -4.50
N ALA A 102 -4.68 10.03 -5.09
CA ALA A 102 -4.68 11.36 -4.50
C ALA A 102 -6.12 11.81 -4.15
N ASN A 103 -7.07 11.59 -5.05
CA ASN A 103 -8.49 11.90 -4.82
C ASN A 103 -9.07 11.08 -3.66
N TYR A 104 -8.75 9.78 -3.61
CA TYR A 104 -9.15 8.92 -2.50
C TYR A 104 -8.58 9.41 -1.18
N MET A 105 -7.27 9.71 -1.12
CA MET A 105 -6.63 10.20 0.10
C MET A 105 -7.12 11.58 0.51
N GLN A 106 -7.45 12.47 -0.43
CA GLN A 106 -8.09 13.74 -0.12
C GLN A 106 -9.44 13.52 0.58
N ALA A 107 -10.26 12.59 0.08
CA ALA A 107 -11.53 12.24 0.71
C ALA A 107 -11.34 11.60 2.09
N VAL A 108 -10.36 10.71 2.26
CA VAL A 108 -10.01 10.11 3.57
C VAL A 108 -9.55 11.19 4.54
N ASN A 109 -8.68 12.09 4.10
CA ASN A 109 -8.10 13.14 4.94
C ASN A 109 -9.14 14.15 5.42
N ALA A 110 -10.21 14.37 4.65
CA ALA A 110 -11.33 15.24 5.02
C ALA A 110 -12.30 14.60 6.03
N ARG A 111 -12.19 13.30 6.30
CA ARG A 111 -13.04 12.63 7.30
C ARG A 111 -12.70 13.11 8.71
N GLN A 112 -13.73 13.27 9.52
CA GLN A 112 -13.53 13.43 10.96
C GLN A 112 -13.03 12.09 11.54
N PRO A 113 -12.05 12.12 12.46
CA PRO A 113 -11.65 10.92 13.20
C PRO A 113 -12.89 10.27 13.82
N GLN A 114 -13.13 9.01 13.50
CA GLN A 114 -14.11 8.22 14.23
C GLN A 114 -13.51 7.91 15.59
N THR A 115 -13.70 8.81 16.55
CA THR A 115 -13.43 8.50 17.95
C THR A 115 -14.29 7.30 18.29
N VAL A 116 -13.65 6.15 18.45
CA VAL A 116 -14.25 5.03 19.18
C VAL A 116 -14.37 5.52 20.61
N HIS A 117 -15.47 6.21 20.90
CA HIS A 117 -15.90 6.42 22.25
C HIS A 117 -16.13 5.02 22.80
N LEU A 118 -15.25 4.59 23.72
CA LEU A 118 -15.54 3.50 24.64
C LEU A 118 -16.64 3.97 25.61
N THR A 119 -17.76 4.46 25.08
CA THR A 119 -19.01 4.68 25.80
C THR A 119 -19.77 3.37 25.79
N SER A 120 -19.15 2.34 26.36
CA SER A 120 -19.95 1.58 27.32
C SER A 120 -20.04 2.48 28.56
N PRO A 121 -21.20 2.60 29.22
CA PRO A 121 -21.25 3.35 30.49
C PRO A 121 -20.11 2.83 31.35
N SER A 122 -19.34 3.75 31.95
CA SER A 122 -18.13 3.50 32.74
C SER A 122 -18.08 2.09 33.31
N VAL A 123 -17.47 1.15 32.58
CA VAL A 123 -17.44 -0.25 33.00
C VAL A 123 -16.68 -0.25 34.32
N HIS A 124 -17.40 -0.47 35.42
CA HIS A 124 -16.83 -0.41 36.76
C HIS A 124 -16.15 -1.75 36.99
N CYS A 125 -14.92 -1.85 36.51
CA CYS A 125 -14.09 -3.00 36.77
C CYS A 125 -13.54 -2.91 38.19
N THR A 126 -13.97 -3.83 39.06
CA THR A 126 -13.41 -3.97 40.40
C THR A 126 -12.52 -5.21 40.41
N SER A 127 -11.24 -5.01 40.74
CA SER A 127 -10.28 -6.10 40.91
C SER A 127 -10.11 -6.41 42.39
N THR A 128 -10.28 -7.68 42.76
CA THR A 128 -9.94 -8.17 44.10
C THR A 128 -8.79 -9.17 43.99
N SER A 129 -7.73 -8.95 44.77
CA SER A 129 -6.62 -9.89 44.88
C SER A 129 -6.78 -10.76 46.14
N LEU A 130 -6.62 -12.06 45.97
CA LEU A 130 -6.57 -13.04 47.06
C LEU A 130 -5.34 -13.92 46.83
N GLY A 131 -4.25 -13.58 47.49
CA GLY A 131 -2.93 -14.19 47.26
C GLY A 131 -2.45 -13.95 45.83
N ASN A 132 -2.15 -15.04 45.10
CA ASN A 132 -1.67 -14.99 43.71
C ASN A 132 -2.79 -14.95 42.66
N THR A 133 -4.05 -14.86 43.08
CA THR A 133 -5.20 -14.84 42.18
C THR A 133 -5.82 -13.45 42.17
N VAL A 134 -5.98 -12.87 40.99
CA VAL A 134 -6.69 -11.61 40.78
C VAL A 134 -7.97 -11.92 40.02
N ASN A 135 -9.11 -11.59 40.63
CA ASN A 135 -10.41 -11.70 39.97
C ASN A 135 -10.89 -10.29 39.62
N THR A 136 -11.13 -10.06 38.33
CA THR A 136 -11.60 -8.77 37.81
C THR A 136 -13.02 -8.97 37.30
N ASN A 137 -13.97 -8.28 37.93
CA ASN A 137 -15.35 -8.25 37.47
C ASN A 137 -15.66 -6.86 36.89
N CYS A 138 -16.25 -6.84 35.70
CA CYS A 138 -16.59 -5.65 34.94
C CYS A 138 -18.10 -5.71 34.62
N ASN A 139 -18.88 -4.77 35.16
CA ASN A 139 -20.31 -4.58 34.88
C ASN A 139 -20.53 -3.32 34.04
#